data_AF-A0A2V7VKK9-F1
#
_entry.id   AF-A0A2V7VKK9-F1
#
_cell.length_a   1.000
_cell.length_b   1.000
_cell.length_c   1.000
_cell.angle_alpha   90.00
_cell.angle_beta   90.00
_cell.angle_gamma   90.00
#
_symmetry.space_group_name_H-M   'P 1'
#
loop_
_entity.id
_entity.type
_entity.pdbx_description
1 polymer ?
#
loop_
_entity_poly.entity_id
_entity_poly.type
_entity_poly.pdbx_seq_one_letter_code
_entity_poly.pdbx_strand_id
1 'polypeptide(L)'
;MKRLVLLAVAVALVVGSGRASAQTVFKSLDADAWCRERETDPDRESHCEVREATWRARGESLSLDASPNGGIEVTGWDRPEVKVRAKVVAVA
;
A
#
# COMPACT_ATOMS: atom_id res chain seq x y z
N MET A 1 50.13 0.18 -17.86
CA MET A 1 49.04 -0.82 -17.88
C MET A 1 48.35 -1.01 -16.53
N LYS A 2 49.05 -1.06 -15.38
CA LYS A 2 48.42 -1.17 -14.04
C LYS A 2 47.56 0.03 -13.60
N ARG A 3 47.84 1.25 -14.10
CA ARG A 3 47.06 2.48 -13.78
C ARG A 3 45.71 2.57 -14.50
N LEU A 4 45.56 1.89 -15.65
CA LEU A 4 44.31 1.84 -16.42
C LEU A 4 43.28 0.89 -15.79
N VAL A 5 43.76 -0.17 -15.12
CA VAL A 5 42.89 -1.14 -14.40
C VAL A 5 42.22 -0.50 -13.18
N LEU A 6 42.90 0.43 -12.50
CA LEU A 6 42.37 1.12 -11.32
C LEU A 6 41.23 2.10 -11.64
N LEU A 7 41.21 2.69 -12.84
CA LEU A 7 40.14 3.59 -13.28
C LEU A 7 38.87 2.85 -13.71
N ALA A 8 38.99 1.61 -14.19
CA ALA A 8 37.84 0.81 -14.63
C ALA A 8 36.97 0.32 -13.46
N VAL A 9 37.54 0.14 -12.27
CA VAL A 9 36.81 -0.32 -11.07
C VAL A 9 35.95 0.80 -10.45
N ALA A 10 36.37 2.06 -10.57
CA ALA A 10 35.63 3.19 -10.00
C ALA A 10 34.34 3.54 -10.76
N VAL A 11 34.24 3.20 -12.06
CA VAL A 11 33.07 3.52 -12.90
C VAL A 11 31.92 2.54 -12.69
N ALA A 12 32.17 1.34 -12.16
CA ALA A 12 31.14 0.31 -11.99
C ALA A 12 30.20 0.54 -10.79
N LEU A 13 30.52 1.47 -9.86
CA LEU A 13 29.73 1.69 -8.64
C LEU A 13 28.61 2.72 -8.77
N VAL A 14 28.45 3.39 -9.91
CA VAL A 14 27.47 4.48 -10.07
C VAL A 14 26.08 4.00 -10.55
N VAL A 15 25.96 2.77 -11.06
CA VAL A 15 24.71 2.29 -11.69
C VAL A 15 23.68 1.74 -10.68
N GLY A 16 24.04 1.65 -9.40
CA GLY A 16 23.22 1.02 -8.35
C GLY A 16 22.29 1.93 -7.55
N SER A 17 22.01 3.16 -8.00
CA SER A 17 20.99 4.01 -7.35
C SER A 17 19.59 3.51 -7.67
N GLY A 18 19.23 2.34 -7.14
CA GLY A 18 17.87 1.85 -7.17
C GLY A 18 16.94 2.95 -6.62
N ARG A 19 15.87 3.26 -7.36
CA ARG A 19 14.86 4.20 -6.88
C ARG A 19 14.32 3.65 -5.56
N ALA A 20 14.65 4.32 -4.46
CA ALA A 20 14.00 4.08 -3.19
C ALA A 20 12.52 4.42 -3.36
N SER A 21 11.71 3.41 -3.68
CA SER A 21 10.27 3.54 -3.63
C SER A 21 9.92 3.59 -2.16
N ALA A 22 9.51 4.77 -1.67
CA ALA A 22 8.92 4.88 -0.36
C ALA A 22 7.69 3.96 -0.35
N GLN A 23 7.82 2.81 0.30
CA GLN A 23 6.69 1.91 0.48
C GLN A 23 5.66 2.67 1.32
N THR A 24 4.47 2.86 0.77
CA THR A 24 3.40 3.50 1.53
C THR A 24 2.98 2.53 2.61
N VAL A 25 3.21 2.92 3.86
CA VAL A 25 2.94 2.08 5.02
C VAL A 25 1.45 2.11 5.30
N PHE A 26 0.82 0.94 5.29
CA PHE A 26 -0.53 0.79 5.81
C PHE A 26 -0.49 0.83 7.33
N LYS A 27 -1.37 1.62 7.94
CA LYS A 27 -1.64 1.61 9.38
C LYS A 27 -2.98 0.93 9.64
N SER A 28 -3.04 0.11 10.68
CA SER A 28 -4.29 -0.46 11.17
C SER A 28 -5.12 0.63 11.87
N LEU A 29 -6.41 0.64 11.61
CA LEU A 29 -7.41 1.46 12.27
C LEU A 29 -8.25 0.52 13.14
N ASP A 30 -7.88 0.45 14.42
CA ASP A 30 -8.56 -0.40 15.39
C ASP A 30 -10.00 0.05 15.60
N ALA A 31 -10.90 -0.93 15.73
CA ALA A 31 -12.32 -0.72 16.05
C ALA A 31 -13.03 0.30 15.14
N ASP A 32 -12.61 0.41 13.86
CA ASP A 32 -13.22 1.31 12.88
C ASP A 32 -14.72 1.03 12.71
N ALA A 33 -15.52 2.08 12.50
CA ALA A 33 -16.97 1.96 12.34
C ALA A 33 -17.35 1.05 11.16
N TRP A 34 -16.50 0.97 10.13
CA TRP A 34 -16.72 0.09 8.98
C TRP A 34 -16.72 -1.41 9.35
N CYS A 35 -16.04 -1.79 10.43
CA CYS A 35 -16.12 -3.14 10.99
C CYS A 35 -17.39 -3.37 11.81
N ARG A 36 -18.08 -2.31 12.26
CA ARG A 36 -19.32 -2.39 13.06
C ARG A 36 -20.60 -2.39 12.20
N GLU A 37 -20.55 -1.82 11.01
CA GLU A 37 -21.72 -1.68 10.12
C GLU A 37 -22.18 -2.98 9.46
N ARG A 38 -21.36 -4.03 9.49
CA ARG A 38 -21.71 -5.33 8.90
C ARG A 38 -21.17 -6.40 9.82
N GLU A 39 -21.93 -6.70 10.87
CA GLU A 39 -21.71 -7.87 11.70
C GLU A 39 -21.67 -9.09 10.75
N THR A 40 -20.49 -9.70 10.67
CA THR A 40 -20.33 -11.05 10.16
C THR A 40 -21.27 -11.96 10.97
N ASP A 41 -21.82 -12.97 10.31
CA ASP A 41 -22.67 -13.99 10.92
C ASP A 41 -22.23 -14.31 12.37
N PRO A 42 -23.05 -14.03 13.39
CA PRO A 42 -22.67 -14.21 14.79
C PRO A 42 -22.35 -15.66 15.14
N ASP A 43 -22.76 -16.61 14.29
CA ASP A 43 -22.49 -18.03 14.46
C ASP A 43 -21.07 -18.43 14.01
N ARG A 44 -20.25 -17.50 13.48
CA ARG A 44 -18.85 -17.75 13.10
C ARG A 44 -17.88 -16.81 13.78
N GLU A 45 -16.75 -17.38 14.22
CA GLU A 45 -15.60 -16.58 14.61
C GLU A 45 -15.11 -15.76 13.40
N SER A 46 -15.06 -14.45 13.58
CA SER A 46 -14.56 -13.55 12.54
C SER A 46 -13.68 -12.47 13.13
N HIS A 47 -12.68 -12.07 12.35
CA HIS A 47 -11.81 -10.95 12.65
C HIS A 47 -11.96 -9.88 11.59
N CYS A 48 -12.07 -8.62 12.00
CA CYS A 48 -12.19 -7.48 11.09
C CYS A 48 -11.15 -6.42 11.44
N GLU A 49 -10.42 -5.96 10.42
CA GLU A 49 -9.43 -4.89 10.52
C GLU A 49 -9.64 -3.89 9.37
N VAL A 50 -9.51 -2.60 9.62
CA VAL A 50 -9.40 -1.60 8.55
C VAL A 50 -7.96 -1.13 8.47
N ARG A 51 -7.38 -1.09 7.27
CA ARG A 51 -6.02 -0.58 7.01
C ARG A 51 -6.07 0.68 6.17
N GLU A 52 -5.33 1.71 6.53
CA GLU A 52 -5.27 2.98 5.81
C GLU A 52 -3.87 3.28 5.30
N ALA A 53 -3.79 3.76 4.06
CA ALA A 53 -2.57 4.30 3.46
C ALA A 53 -2.90 5.55 2.65
N THR A 54 -1.92 6.47 2.52
CA THR A 54 -2.10 7.73 1.78
C THR A 54 -0.95 7.96 0.79
N TRP A 55 -1.29 8.23 -0.46
CA TRP A 55 -0.36 8.58 -1.54
C TRP A 55 -0.60 10.01 -1.97
N ARG A 56 0.46 10.78 -2.18
CA ARG A 56 0.30 12.08 -2.86
C ARG A 56 -0.01 11.85 -4.33
N ALA A 57 -1.00 12.54 -4.86
CA ALA A 57 -1.31 12.47 -6.28
C ALA A 57 -0.18 13.15 -7.07
N ARG A 58 0.53 12.37 -7.90
CA ARG A 58 1.63 12.87 -8.76
C ARG A 58 1.29 12.84 -10.26
N GLY A 59 0.00 12.72 -10.58
CA GLY A 59 -0.48 12.56 -11.97
C GLY A 59 -0.38 11.12 -12.50
N GLU A 60 0.01 10.17 -11.66
CA GLU A 60 0.06 8.73 -12.00
C GLU A 60 -1.30 8.06 -11.69
N SER A 61 -1.62 6.99 -12.41
CA SER A 61 -2.80 6.17 -12.13
C SER A 61 -2.59 5.28 -10.90
N LEU A 62 -3.64 5.13 -10.09
CA LEU A 62 -3.67 4.15 -9.01
C LEU A 62 -4.35 2.87 -9.52
N SER A 63 -3.65 1.75 -9.46
CA SER A 63 -4.23 0.41 -9.71
C SER A 63 -4.59 -0.24 -8.38
N LEU A 64 -5.82 -0.74 -8.27
CA LEU A 64 -6.33 -1.42 -7.07
C LEU A 64 -6.83 -2.82 -7.46
N ASP A 65 -6.30 -3.84 -6.80
CA ASP A 65 -6.82 -5.20 -6.85
C ASP A 65 -7.41 -5.54 -5.48
N ALA A 66 -8.73 -5.76 -5.44
CA ALA A 66 -9.48 -6.07 -4.22
C ALA A 66 -9.68 -7.58 -4.00
N SER A 67 -9.09 -8.42 -4.84
CA SER A 67 -9.15 -9.87 -4.70
C SER A 67 -8.37 -10.31 -3.44
N PRO A 68 -8.82 -11.35 -2.71
CA PRO A 68 -10.04 -12.14 -2.94
C PRO A 68 -11.28 -11.58 -2.24
N ASN A 69 -11.13 -10.58 -1.36
CA ASN A 69 -12.21 -10.11 -0.47
C ASN A 69 -13.36 -9.43 -1.24
N GLY A 70 -13.07 -8.85 -2.41
CA GLY A 70 -14.06 -8.32 -3.36
C GLY A 70 -14.62 -6.94 -2.99
N GLY A 71 -15.09 -6.20 -4.01
CA GLY A 71 -15.75 -4.89 -3.89
C GLY A 71 -14.78 -3.71 -3.67
N ILE A 72 -15.03 -2.59 -4.36
CA ILE A 72 -14.30 -1.34 -4.19
C ILE A 72 -15.31 -0.19 -4.17
N GLU A 73 -15.20 0.69 -3.16
CA GLU A 73 -15.88 1.98 -3.14
C GLU A 73 -14.85 3.09 -3.39
N VAL A 74 -15.16 3.99 -4.32
CA VAL A 74 -14.29 5.14 -4.65
C VAL A 74 -15.05 6.42 -4.41
N THR A 75 -14.53 7.24 -3.49
CA THR A 75 -15.11 8.53 -3.13
C THR A 75 -14.13 9.65 -3.48
N GLY A 76 -14.60 10.63 -4.25
CA GLY A 76 -13.86 11.86 -4.56
C GLY A 76 -13.88 12.84 -3.39
N TRP A 77 -12.81 13.62 -3.26
CA TRP A 77 -12.62 14.61 -2.20
C TRP A 77 -11.71 15.75 -2.67
N ASP A 78 -11.62 16.83 -1.90
CA ASP A 78 -10.99 18.10 -2.25
C ASP A 78 -9.47 18.16 -1.97
N ARG A 79 -8.83 17.02 -1.71
CA ARG A 79 -7.41 16.91 -1.33
C ARG A 79 -6.55 16.39 -2.49
N PRO A 80 -5.29 16.85 -2.63
CA PRO A 80 -4.36 16.40 -3.68
C PRO A 80 -3.67 15.07 -3.33
N GLU A 81 -4.42 14.15 -2.72
CA GLU A 81 -3.91 12.86 -2.24
C GLU A 81 -4.97 11.78 -2.43
N VAL A 82 -4.51 10.54 -2.52
CA VAL A 82 -5.36 9.37 -2.55
C VAL A 82 -5.22 8.66 -1.22
N LYS A 83 -6.32 8.51 -0.51
CA LYS A 83 -6.41 7.74 0.73
C LYS A 83 -7.10 6.41 0.40
N VAL A 84 -6.39 5.30 0.60
CA VAL A 84 -6.95 3.96 0.44
C VAL A 84 -7.24 3.41 1.83
N ARG A 85 -8.49 2.99 2.06
CA ARG A 85 -8.91 2.23 3.24
C ARG A 85 -9.33 0.84 2.77
N ALA A 86 -8.75 -0.20 3.35
CA ALA A 86 -9.04 -1.59 3.04
C ALA A 86 -9.64 -2.27 4.26
N LYS A 87 -10.87 -2.79 4.14
CA LYS A 87 -11.48 -3.68 5.14
C LYS A 87 -11.01 -5.11 4.88
N VAL A 88 -10.32 -5.69 5.85
CA VAL A 88 -9.85 -7.08 5.82
C VAL A 88 -10.72 -7.87 6.78
N VAL A 89 -11.38 -8.91 6.28
CA VAL A 89 -12.19 -9.82 7.10
C VAL A 89 -11.61 -11.22 6.98
N ALA A 90 -11.38 -11.87 8.11
CA ALA A 90 -11.09 -13.29 8.19
C ALA A 90 -12.25 -13.98 8.90
N VAL A 91 -12.68 -15.13 8.38
CA VAL A 91 -13.71 -15.97 8.96
C VAL A 91 -13.15 -17.37 9.16
N ALA A 92 -13.49 -18.02 10.27
CA ALA A 92 -13.15 -19.41 10.54
C ALA A 92 -14.08 -20.40 9.81
#